data_AF-D8LK17-F1
#
_entry.id   AF-D8LK17-F1
#
_cell.length_a   1.000
_cell.length_b   1.000
_cell.length_c   1.000
_cell.angle_alpha   90.00
_cell.angle_beta   90.00
_cell.angle_gamma   90.00
#
_symmetry.space_group_name_H-M   'P 1'
#
loop_
_entity.id
_entity.type
_entity.pdbx_description
1 polymer ?
#
loop_
_entity_poly.entity_id
_entity_poly.type
_entity_poly.pdbx_seq_one_letter_code
_entity_poly.pdbx_strand_id
1 'polypeptide(L)'
;MVIFVSAELPVALTELIDPEIYDLETLPAITKDATCVDWAAWIPPRSRPAVVMQVVSEGYIDIERNFIRLMERNSGFTRRNIYLMCMDDASKNFFDTKMGIRCVPMSALDLPTHEHIWQLRVRVVSCLLEIGNVDVIMSDADALWLADPAKDLFSRGDGGRGDIVASRGSWPNDQWKEWGSTLCMGFILFRARNVAGMKRFLDVMADLVVQNKDDQISVNRAAKQLGIVWDKNSDMRYEESTGYGRGIIAGLGTSNNSTSGGGGDLFIGQTGHGVVVGRGTREVEAPFRVTLLPHSAYTRLCGRRTLSNQTTVVAHCYFPQKEAGVKTSWMKKANLWSVQDDP
;
A
#
# COMPACT_ATOMS: atom_id res chain seq x y z
N MET A 1 13.42 44.52 15.25
CA MET A 1 14.47 43.52 15.02
C MET A 1 13.96 42.20 15.57
N VAL A 2 13.42 41.35 14.70
CA VAL A 2 12.75 40.10 15.06
C VAL A 2 13.76 38.97 14.85
N ILE A 3 14.17 38.31 15.93
CA ILE A 3 15.07 37.16 15.87
C ILE A 3 14.20 35.93 15.60
N PHE A 4 14.29 35.38 14.39
CA PHE A 4 13.78 34.05 14.09
C PHE A 4 14.80 33.02 14.56
N VAL A 5 14.43 32.23 15.58
CA VAL A 5 15.18 31.04 15.96
C VAL A 5 14.69 29.90 15.07
N SER A 6 15.49 29.56 14.05
CA SER A 6 15.31 28.35 13.26
C SER A 6 15.67 27.14 14.13
N ALA A 7 14.68 26.33 14.48
CA ALA A 7 14.92 25.02 15.06
C ALA A 7 15.31 24.07 13.92
N GLU A 8 16.61 23.89 13.69
CA GLU A 8 17.13 22.82 12.85
C GLU A 8 16.87 21.48 13.56
N LEU A 9 16.02 20.65 12.96
CA LEU A 9 15.92 19.24 13.30
C LEU A 9 17.22 18.55 12.86
N PRO A 10 17.84 17.68 13.69
CA PRO A 10 19.09 17.04 13.32
C PRO A 10 18.86 16.05 12.17
N VAL A 11 19.42 16.38 11.01
CA VAL A 11 19.54 15.54 9.80
C VAL A 11 20.66 14.49 9.99
N ALA A 12 20.68 13.83 11.14
CA ALA A 12 21.79 12.96 11.52
C ALA A 12 21.30 11.58 11.99
N LEU A 13 20.58 10.86 11.13
CA LEU A 13 20.40 9.40 11.29
C LEU A 13 20.06 8.64 9.99
N THR A 14 20.32 9.22 8.82
CA THR A 14 20.04 8.59 7.50
C THR A 14 21.28 8.31 6.64
N GLU A 15 22.48 8.73 7.05
CA GLU A 15 23.70 8.62 6.23
C GLU A 15 24.79 7.68 6.79
N LEU A 16 24.51 6.85 7.78
CA LEU A 16 25.51 5.92 8.34
C LEU A 16 25.01 4.47 8.44
N ILE A 17 24.21 4.02 7.47
CA ILE A 17 24.08 2.58 7.20
C ILE A 17 24.87 2.34 5.93
N ASP A 18 26.09 1.84 6.12
CA ASP A 18 26.93 1.35 5.04
C ASP A 18 26.13 0.30 4.23
N PRO A 19 25.90 0.49 2.92
CA PRO A 19 25.22 -0.49 2.09
C PRO A 19 26.07 -1.75 1.84
N GLU A 20 27.30 -1.83 2.39
CA GLU A 20 28.11 -3.04 2.37
C GLU A 20 27.44 -4.16 3.19
N ILE A 21 26.86 -5.08 2.42
CA ILE A 21 26.61 -6.47 2.78
C ILE A 21 25.60 -6.61 3.93
N TYR A 22 24.32 -6.41 3.60
CA TYR A 22 23.30 -7.25 4.23
C TYR A 22 23.65 -8.68 3.86
N ASP A 23 24.22 -9.42 4.80
CA ASP A 23 24.47 -10.85 4.66
C ASP A 23 23.14 -11.54 4.34
N LEU A 24 22.98 -11.90 3.07
CA LEU A 24 21.75 -12.47 2.54
C LEU A 24 21.50 -13.87 3.12
N GLU A 25 22.49 -14.47 3.78
CA GLU A 25 22.44 -15.86 4.26
C GLU A 25 21.69 -16.03 5.58
N THR A 26 21.35 -14.97 6.32
CA THR A 26 20.82 -15.09 7.70
C THR A 26 19.33 -14.77 7.87
N LEU A 27 18.57 -14.50 6.81
CA LEU A 27 17.13 -14.24 6.99
C LEU A 27 16.35 -15.52 7.30
N PRO A 28 15.34 -15.46 8.18
CA PRO A 28 14.50 -16.62 8.45
C PRO A 28 13.77 -17.05 7.18
N ALA A 29 13.76 -18.35 6.91
CA ALA A 29 12.94 -18.91 5.85
C ALA A 29 11.47 -18.62 6.14
N ILE A 30 10.76 -18.04 5.17
CA ILE A 30 9.32 -17.85 5.29
C ILE A 30 8.64 -19.19 4.98
N THR A 31 7.90 -19.71 5.97
CA THR A 31 7.12 -20.93 5.86
C THR A 31 5.64 -20.64 6.09
N LYS A 32 4.77 -21.63 5.96
CA LYS A 32 3.34 -21.50 6.31
C LYS A 32 3.09 -21.01 7.75
N ASP A 33 4.04 -21.30 8.66
CA ASP A 33 3.98 -20.96 10.08
C ASP A 33 4.65 -19.60 10.39
N ALA A 34 5.09 -18.86 9.35
CA ALA A 34 5.75 -17.56 9.51
C ALA A 34 4.87 -16.56 10.26
N THR A 35 5.41 -16.03 11.35
CA THR A 35 4.83 -14.96 12.15
C THR A 35 5.02 -13.60 11.48
N CYS A 36 4.32 -12.56 11.94
CA CYS A 36 4.55 -11.21 11.40
C CYS A 36 5.97 -10.69 11.62
N VAL A 37 6.70 -11.19 12.62
CA VAL A 37 8.12 -10.87 12.82
C VAL A 37 8.96 -11.43 11.67
N ASP A 38 8.66 -12.66 11.23
CA ASP A 38 9.36 -13.28 10.10
C ASP A 38 9.11 -12.48 8.81
N TRP A 39 7.86 -12.09 8.54
CA TRP A 39 7.51 -11.25 7.38
C TRP A 39 8.19 -9.87 7.45
N ALA A 40 8.23 -9.23 8.62
CA ALA A 40 8.87 -7.94 8.80
C ALA A 40 10.39 -8.01 8.66
N ALA A 41 11.03 -9.14 8.99
CA ALA A 41 12.47 -9.34 8.80
C ALA A 41 12.89 -9.26 7.32
N TRP A 42 11.95 -9.48 6.40
CA TRP A 42 12.16 -9.38 4.96
C TRP A 42 11.95 -7.98 4.39
N ILE A 43 11.61 -6.98 5.22
CA ILE A 43 11.46 -5.60 4.79
C ILE A 43 12.72 -5.14 4.04
N PRO A 44 12.57 -4.55 2.84
CA PRO A 44 13.70 -4.05 2.08
C PRO A 44 14.47 -2.95 2.83
N PRO A 45 15.80 -2.86 2.66
CA PRO A 45 16.64 -1.92 3.40
C PRO A 45 16.31 -0.45 3.10
N ARG A 46 15.66 -0.16 1.96
CA ARG A 46 15.08 1.15 1.67
C ARG A 46 13.56 1.04 1.67
N SER A 47 12.95 1.06 2.86
CA SER A 47 11.49 1.00 3.03
C SER A 47 10.81 2.36 3.11
N ARG A 48 11.57 3.47 3.00
CA ARG A 48 11.03 4.82 2.98
C ARG A 48 10.96 5.37 1.55
N PRO A 49 9.89 6.12 1.19
CA PRO A 49 8.74 6.44 2.04
C PRO A 49 7.78 5.27 2.24
N ALA A 50 7.86 4.22 1.42
CA ALA A 50 7.06 3.00 1.56
C ALA A 50 7.77 1.78 0.97
N VAL A 51 7.27 0.60 1.34
CA VAL A 51 7.54 -0.66 0.66
C VAL A 51 6.59 -0.81 -0.53
N VAL A 52 7.09 -1.29 -1.67
CA VAL A 52 6.28 -1.65 -2.84
C VAL A 52 6.11 -3.16 -2.88
N MET A 53 4.90 -3.64 -2.60
CA MET A 53 4.60 -5.06 -2.48
C MET A 53 3.92 -5.59 -3.74
N GLN A 54 4.47 -6.69 -4.29
CA GLN A 54 4.00 -7.31 -5.53
C GLN A 54 4.06 -8.85 -5.47
N VAL A 55 3.26 -9.50 -6.31
CA VAL A 55 3.28 -10.95 -6.54
C VAL A 55 3.57 -11.19 -8.02
N VAL A 56 4.49 -12.09 -8.33
CA VAL A 56 4.96 -12.34 -9.70
C VAL A 56 5.08 -13.84 -9.97
N SER A 57 4.80 -14.25 -11.20
CA SER A 57 5.05 -15.61 -11.71
C SER A 57 6.02 -15.57 -12.90
N GLU A 58 6.48 -16.74 -13.33
CA GLU A 58 7.39 -16.91 -14.48
C GLU A 58 6.92 -16.12 -15.72
N GLY A 59 5.64 -16.27 -16.09
CA GLY A 59 5.08 -15.58 -17.25
C GLY A 59 5.09 -14.05 -17.14
N TYR A 60 5.21 -13.50 -15.92
CA TYR A 60 5.23 -12.06 -15.65
C TYR A 60 6.64 -11.49 -15.43
N ILE A 61 7.71 -12.29 -15.53
CA ILE A 61 9.09 -11.84 -15.29
C ILE A 61 9.41 -10.57 -16.08
N ASP A 62 9.18 -10.57 -17.40
CA ASP A 62 9.52 -9.40 -18.23
C ASP A 62 8.62 -8.19 -17.98
N ILE A 63 7.36 -8.43 -17.63
CA ILE A 63 6.42 -7.36 -17.25
C ILE A 63 6.92 -6.68 -15.96
N GLU A 64 7.31 -7.48 -14.98
CA GLU A 64 7.85 -7.00 -13.71
C GLU A 64 9.21 -6.30 -13.89
N ARG A 65 10.10 -6.81 -14.75
CA ARG A 65 11.32 -6.09 -15.17
C ARG A 65 10.99 -4.72 -15.75
N ASN A 66 9.96 -4.64 -16.60
CA ASN A 66 9.52 -3.39 -17.19
C ASN A 66 8.98 -2.43 -16.13
N PHE A 67 8.16 -2.93 -15.20
CA PHE A 67 7.69 -2.17 -14.05
C PHE A 67 8.84 -1.58 -13.25
N ILE A 68 9.80 -2.41 -12.81
CA ILE A 68 10.95 -2.00 -11.99
C ILE A 68 11.74 -0.90 -12.70
N ARG A 69 12.00 -1.07 -14.01
CA ARG A 69 12.73 -0.08 -14.82
C ARG A 69 11.99 1.25 -14.89
N LEU A 70 10.68 1.23 -15.12
CA LEU A 70 9.86 2.45 -15.16
C LEU A 70 9.78 3.12 -13.79
N MET A 71 9.60 2.36 -12.72
CA MET A 71 9.60 2.86 -11.34
C MET A 71 10.92 3.55 -11.02
N GLU A 72 12.06 2.89 -11.26
CA GLU A 72 13.41 3.44 -11.01
C GLU A 72 13.71 4.68 -11.86
N ARG A 73 13.19 4.72 -13.10
CA ARG A 73 13.40 5.84 -14.01
C ARG A 73 12.57 7.07 -13.63
N ASN A 74 11.33 6.85 -13.19
CA ASN A 74 10.32 7.91 -13.10
C ASN A 74 10.00 8.34 -11.66
N SER A 75 10.61 7.71 -10.64
CA SER A 75 10.31 8.00 -9.23
C SER A 75 11.57 7.95 -8.35
N GLY A 76 11.43 8.35 -7.08
CA GLY A 76 12.46 8.13 -6.06
C GLY A 76 12.55 6.69 -5.53
N PHE A 77 11.66 5.79 -5.96
CA PHE A 77 11.68 4.39 -5.54
C PHE A 77 12.68 3.59 -6.36
N THR A 78 13.27 2.59 -5.72
CA THR A 78 14.23 1.68 -6.36
C THR A 78 13.81 0.23 -6.15
N ARG A 79 14.45 -0.72 -6.82
CA ARG A 79 14.26 -2.14 -6.50
C ARG A 79 14.51 -2.50 -5.02
N ARG A 80 15.27 -1.67 -4.29
CA ARG A 80 15.48 -1.79 -2.83
C ARG A 80 14.28 -1.37 -1.99
N ASN A 81 13.18 -0.94 -2.62
CA ASN A 81 11.89 -0.70 -1.99
C ASN A 81 10.92 -1.87 -2.20
N ILE A 82 11.26 -2.85 -3.05
CA ILE A 82 10.32 -3.90 -3.47
C ILE A 82 10.32 -5.06 -2.48
N TYR A 83 9.13 -5.42 -2.00
CA TYR A 83 8.83 -6.67 -1.32
C TYR A 83 8.14 -7.60 -2.33
N LEU A 84 8.92 -8.53 -2.89
CA LEU A 84 8.47 -9.40 -3.98
C LEU A 84 8.12 -10.79 -3.46
N MET A 85 6.97 -11.31 -3.88
CA MET A 85 6.58 -12.71 -3.69
C MET A 85 6.56 -13.43 -5.04
N CYS A 86 7.22 -14.58 -5.12
CA CYS A 86 7.36 -15.36 -6.35
C CYS A 86 6.47 -16.59 -6.28
N MET A 87 5.61 -16.76 -7.28
CA MET A 87 4.65 -17.85 -7.36
C MET A 87 5.31 -19.20 -7.70
N ASP A 88 6.51 -19.17 -8.28
CA ASP A 88 7.23 -20.33 -8.79
C ASP A 88 8.75 -20.17 -8.65
N ASP A 89 9.47 -21.28 -8.73
CA ASP A 89 10.93 -21.30 -8.57
C ASP A 89 11.66 -20.58 -9.72
N ALA A 90 11.07 -20.54 -10.91
CA ALA A 90 11.64 -19.86 -12.07
C ALA A 90 11.72 -18.34 -11.85
N SER A 91 10.60 -17.71 -11.45
CA SER A 91 10.56 -16.30 -11.06
C SER A 91 11.46 -16.03 -9.85
N LYS A 92 11.43 -16.86 -8.81
CA LYS A 92 12.32 -16.73 -7.65
C LYS A 92 13.79 -16.69 -8.07
N ASN A 93 14.24 -17.70 -8.81
CA ASN A 93 15.62 -17.82 -9.27
C ASN A 93 16.02 -16.64 -10.15
N PHE A 94 15.12 -16.18 -11.04
CA PHE A 94 15.38 -15.02 -11.88
C PHE A 94 15.62 -13.75 -11.03
N PHE A 95 14.70 -13.41 -10.12
CA PHE A 95 14.82 -12.17 -9.35
C PHE A 95 16.01 -12.19 -8.39
N ASP A 96 16.25 -13.32 -7.73
CA ASP A 96 17.40 -13.47 -6.82
C ASP A 96 18.73 -13.35 -7.59
N THR A 97 18.90 -14.11 -8.68
CA THR A 97 20.21 -14.24 -9.35
C THR A 97 20.49 -13.19 -10.42
N LYS A 98 19.46 -12.68 -11.10
CA LYS A 98 19.61 -11.75 -12.23
C LYS A 98 19.33 -10.30 -11.86
N MET A 99 18.40 -10.07 -10.94
CA MET A 99 17.98 -8.71 -10.56
C MET A 99 18.54 -8.26 -9.20
N GLY A 100 19.04 -9.20 -8.40
CA GLY A 100 19.47 -8.94 -7.01
C GLY A 100 18.29 -8.48 -6.14
N ILE A 101 17.09 -8.97 -6.44
CA ILE A 101 15.86 -8.68 -5.69
C ILE A 101 15.46 -9.96 -4.98
N ARG A 102 15.47 -9.93 -3.65
CA ARG A 102 15.00 -11.06 -2.85
C ARG A 102 13.54 -11.33 -3.14
N CYS A 103 13.22 -12.59 -3.40
CA CYS A 103 11.85 -13.01 -3.62
C CYS A 103 11.39 -14.07 -2.62
N VAL A 104 10.27 -13.84 -1.95
CA VAL A 104 9.68 -14.82 -1.04
C VAL A 104 8.98 -15.91 -1.86
N PRO A 105 9.44 -17.18 -1.81
CA PRO A 105 8.82 -18.26 -2.58
C PRO A 105 7.46 -18.64 -2.00
N MET A 106 6.42 -18.60 -2.81
CA MET A 106 5.08 -19.07 -2.43
C MET A 106 5.00 -20.58 -2.27
N SER A 107 5.89 -21.34 -2.92
CA SER A 107 6.01 -22.79 -2.75
C SER A 107 6.29 -23.19 -1.30
N ALA A 108 6.93 -22.32 -0.51
CA ALA A 108 7.20 -22.54 0.91
C ALA A 108 5.98 -22.30 1.82
N LEU A 109 4.90 -21.72 1.29
CA LEU A 109 3.71 -21.32 2.03
C LEU A 109 2.56 -22.33 1.94
N ASP A 110 2.70 -23.38 1.13
CA ASP A 110 1.66 -24.40 0.90
C ASP A 110 0.31 -23.78 0.45
N LEU A 111 0.37 -22.86 -0.53
CA LEU A 111 -0.81 -22.14 -1.04
C LEU A 111 -1.27 -22.75 -2.38
N PRO A 112 -2.32 -23.60 -2.38
CA PRO A 112 -2.62 -24.46 -3.53
C PRO A 112 -3.34 -23.76 -4.69
N THR A 113 -3.83 -22.53 -4.51
CA THR A 113 -4.68 -21.86 -5.51
C THR A 113 -4.40 -20.36 -5.60
N HIS A 114 -4.76 -19.76 -6.73
CA HIS A 114 -4.68 -18.31 -6.96
C HIS A 114 -5.45 -17.51 -5.90
N GLU A 115 -6.58 -18.03 -5.41
CA GLU A 115 -7.41 -17.36 -4.40
C GLU A 115 -6.65 -17.11 -3.08
N HIS A 116 -5.71 -18.00 -2.73
CA HIS A 116 -4.87 -17.84 -1.56
C HIS A 116 -3.85 -16.71 -1.69
N ILE A 117 -3.51 -16.27 -2.92
CA ILE A 117 -2.66 -15.11 -3.16
C ILE A 117 -3.31 -13.86 -2.56
N TRP A 118 -4.62 -13.69 -2.74
CA TRP A 118 -5.34 -12.55 -2.22
C TRP A 118 -5.33 -12.51 -0.70
N GLN A 119 -5.52 -13.66 -0.05
CA GLN A 119 -5.43 -13.78 1.41
C GLN A 119 -4.01 -13.48 1.90
N LEU A 120 -3.00 -14.03 1.21
CA LEU A 120 -1.60 -13.78 1.51
C LEU A 120 -1.26 -12.29 1.41
N ARG A 121 -1.74 -11.60 0.37
CA ARG A 121 -1.48 -10.17 0.19
C ARG A 121 -1.95 -9.37 1.40
N VAL A 122 -3.18 -9.61 1.85
CA VAL A 122 -3.75 -8.93 3.04
C VAL A 122 -2.94 -9.23 4.29
N ARG A 123 -2.58 -10.49 4.51
CA ARG A 123 -1.76 -10.92 5.66
C ARG A 123 -0.40 -10.23 5.69
N VAL A 124 0.31 -10.20 4.56
CA VAL A 124 1.63 -9.56 4.47
C VAL A 124 1.51 -8.05 4.71
N VAL A 125 0.55 -7.37 4.08
CA VAL A 125 0.29 -5.94 4.32
C VAL A 125 0.06 -5.64 5.80
N SER A 126 -0.79 -6.42 6.48
CA SER A 126 -1.03 -6.28 7.93
C SER A 126 0.27 -6.44 8.74
N CYS A 127 1.05 -7.49 8.49
CA CYS A 127 2.30 -7.70 9.21
C CYS A 127 3.33 -6.57 9.00
N LEU A 128 3.46 -6.07 7.77
CA LEU A 128 4.39 -4.97 7.44
C LEU A 128 3.97 -3.66 8.10
N LEU A 129 2.67 -3.37 8.17
CA LEU A 129 2.15 -2.16 8.82
C LEU A 129 2.27 -2.23 10.35
N GLU A 130 1.93 -3.37 10.95
CA GLU A 130 1.86 -3.52 12.40
C GLU A 130 3.23 -3.66 13.05
N ILE A 131 4.08 -4.53 12.51
CA ILE A 131 5.40 -4.81 13.09
C ILE A 131 6.48 -3.96 12.44
N GLY A 132 6.43 -3.84 11.11
CA GLY A 132 7.40 -3.04 10.37
C GLY A 132 7.25 -1.54 10.60
N ASN A 133 6.05 -1.08 10.97
CA ASN A 133 5.70 0.33 11.05
C ASN A 133 6.08 1.08 9.76
N VAL A 134 5.83 0.44 8.61
CA VAL A 134 6.13 0.97 7.28
C VAL A 134 4.85 1.14 6.48
N ASP A 135 4.76 2.24 5.74
CA ASP A 135 3.73 2.43 4.73
C ASP A 135 3.92 1.37 3.62
N VAL A 136 2.83 0.80 3.12
CA VAL A 136 2.85 -0.25 2.10
C VAL A 136 2.07 0.22 0.88
N ILE A 137 2.77 0.39 -0.24
CA ILE A 137 2.16 0.50 -1.57
C ILE A 137 2.04 -0.91 -2.13
N MET A 138 0.82 -1.36 -2.36
CA MET A 138 0.56 -2.57 -3.10
C MET A 138 0.26 -2.20 -4.55
N SER A 139 1.03 -2.77 -5.46
CA SER A 139 0.93 -2.55 -6.90
C SER A 139 0.79 -3.90 -7.60
N ASP A 140 -0.08 -4.01 -8.60
CA ASP A 140 -0.04 -5.21 -9.45
C ASP A 140 1.21 -5.17 -10.35
N ALA A 141 1.74 -6.32 -10.72
CA ALA A 141 2.97 -6.44 -11.53
C ALA A 141 2.85 -5.77 -12.90
N ASP A 142 1.64 -5.60 -13.42
CA ASP A 142 1.33 -4.96 -14.70
C ASP A 142 0.88 -3.49 -14.57
N ALA A 143 0.98 -2.90 -13.38
CA ALA A 143 0.93 -1.45 -13.25
C ALA A 143 2.18 -0.83 -13.90
N LEU A 144 2.08 0.41 -14.39
CA LEU A 144 3.19 1.14 -15.00
C LEU A 144 3.30 2.51 -14.35
N TRP A 145 4.44 2.80 -13.73
CA TRP A 145 4.70 4.11 -13.12
C TRP A 145 5.37 5.02 -14.14
N LEU A 146 4.59 5.94 -14.69
CA LEU A 146 5.00 6.87 -15.75
C LEU A 146 5.49 8.23 -15.19
N ALA A 147 5.18 8.50 -13.92
CA ALA A 147 5.73 9.58 -13.11
C ALA A 147 5.78 9.15 -11.63
N ASP A 148 6.42 9.95 -10.78
CA ASP A 148 6.54 9.66 -9.35
C ASP A 148 5.18 9.75 -8.64
N PRO A 149 4.63 8.64 -8.08
CA PRO A 149 3.40 8.70 -7.32
C PRO A 149 3.58 9.30 -5.93
N ALA A 150 4.82 9.43 -5.41
CA ALA A 150 5.07 9.97 -4.09
C ALA A 150 4.51 11.39 -3.91
N LYS A 151 4.48 12.19 -4.98
CA LYS A 151 3.93 13.55 -4.97
C LYS A 151 2.45 13.57 -4.59
N ASP A 152 1.67 12.56 -4.96
CA ASP A 152 0.25 12.48 -4.63
C ASP A 152 0.04 11.65 -3.35
N LEU A 153 0.85 10.61 -3.17
CA LEU A 153 0.80 9.68 -2.05
C LEU A 153 1.40 10.22 -0.76
N PHE A 154 2.25 11.25 -0.75
CA PHE A 154 2.88 11.73 0.49
C PHE A 154 2.96 13.27 0.59
N SER A 155 2.35 14.01 -0.34
CA SER A 155 2.25 15.46 -0.20
C SER A 155 1.40 15.87 1.01
N ARG A 156 1.41 17.13 1.40
CA ARG A 156 0.53 17.65 2.48
C ARG A 156 -0.91 17.88 2.03
N GLY A 157 -1.19 17.69 0.74
CA GLY A 157 -2.48 17.88 0.09
C GLY A 157 -3.47 16.74 0.36
N ASP A 158 -4.52 16.66 -0.47
CA ASP A 158 -5.63 15.74 -0.27
C ASP A 158 -5.25 14.25 -0.35
N GLY A 159 -4.40 13.87 -1.32
CA GLY A 159 -3.82 12.52 -1.40
C GLY A 159 -3.00 12.17 -0.15
N GLY A 160 -2.29 13.16 0.37
CA GLY A 160 -1.43 13.13 1.55
C GLY A 160 -2.02 12.74 2.89
N ARG A 161 -3.36 12.73 3.02
CA ARG A 161 -4.04 12.62 4.31
C ARG A 161 -4.84 11.32 4.53
N GLY A 162 -5.07 10.52 3.49
CA GLY A 162 -5.77 9.23 3.60
C GLY A 162 -4.98 8.13 4.34
N ASP A 163 -5.54 7.48 5.35
CA ASP A 163 -4.94 6.26 5.90
C ASP A 163 -4.87 5.15 4.83
N ILE A 164 -5.85 5.16 3.92
CA ILE A 164 -5.83 4.39 2.66
C ILE A 164 -5.89 5.37 1.48
N VAL A 165 -5.04 5.17 0.48
CA VAL A 165 -5.07 5.94 -0.79
C VAL A 165 -5.04 4.97 -1.96
N ALA A 166 -6.10 4.92 -2.76
CA ALA A 166 -6.23 3.94 -3.85
C ALA A 166 -6.47 4.60 -5.20
N SER A 167 -6.01 3.96 -6.26
CA SER A 167 -6.53 4.21 -7.60
C SER A 167 -8.01 3.77 -7.68
N ARG A 168 -8.76 4.30 -8.64
CA ARG A 168 -10.18 3.97 -8.78
C ARG A 168 -10.39 2.65 -9.49
N GLY A 169 -11.43 1.93 -9.10
CA GLY A 169 -11.97 0.79 -9.82
C GLY A 169 -13.46 0.94 -10.11
N SER A 170 -13.98 -0.05 -10.83
CA SER A 170 -15.40 -0.26 -11.10
C SER A 170 -15.92 -1.59 -10.55
N TRP A 171 -15.11 -2.30 -9.76
CA TRP A 171 -15.42 -3.61 -9.20
C TRP A 171 -15.20 -3.59 -7.68
N PRO A 172 -16.12 -4.15 -6.87
CA PRO A 172 -17.37 -4.84 -7.24
C PRO A 172 -18.45 -3.91 -7.81
N ASN A 173 -19.29 -4.46 -8.70
CA ASN A 173 -20.26 -3.68 -9.48
C ASN A 173 -21.33 -2.98 -8.64
N ASP A 174 -21.78 -3.57 -7.54
CA ASP A 174 -22.81 -2.97 -6.69
C ASP A 174 -22.29 -1.76 -5.91
N GLN A 175 -21.10 -1.85 -5.30
CA GLN A 175 -20.47 -0.67 -4.69
C GLN A 175 -20.09 0.38 -5.74
N TRP A 176 -19.66 -0.02 -6.93
CA TRP A 176 -19.41 0.94 -8.01
C TRP A 176 -20.68 1.72 -8.38
N LYS A 177 -21.83 1.04 -8.52
CA LYS A 177 -23.12 1.71 -8.79
C LYS A 177 -23.56 2.62 -7.65
N GLU A 178 -23.29 2.23 -6.41
CA GLU A 178 -23.66 2.99 -5.22
C GLU A 178 -22.78 4.24 -5.03
N TRP A 179 -21.46 4.10 -5.19
CA TRP A 179 -20.49 5.14 -4.85
C TRP A 179 -20.02 5.95 -6.07
N GLY A 180 -20.14 5.41 -7.28
CA GLY A 180 -19.58 5.96 -8.52
C GLY A 180 -18.17 5.45 -8.85
N SER A 181 -17.39 5.01 -7.84
CA SER A 181 -16.06 4.38 -7.96
C SER A 181 -15.78 3.47 -6.78
N THR A 182 -14.93 2.48 -6.97
CA THR A 182 -14.41 1.59 -5.90
C THR A 182 -12.92 1.80 -5.66
N LEU A 183 -12.39 1.26 -4.55
CA LEU A 183 -10.95 1.15 -4.32
C LEU A 183 -10.38 0.05 -5.23
N CYS A 184 -9.34 0.36 -6.01
CA CYS A 184 -8.62 -0.64 -6.80
C CYS A 184 -7.39 -1.15 -6.05
N MET A 185 -7.26 -2.48 -5.99
CA MET A 185 -6.13 -3.13 -5.32
C MET A 185 -4.87 -3.20 -6.17
N GLY A 186 -4.94 -2.96 -7.48
CA GLY A 186 -3.75 -2.95 -8.32
C GLY A 186 -2.87 -1.70 -8.18
N PHE A 187 -3.35 -0.69 -7.46
CA PHE A 187 -2.50 0.40 -6.96
C PHE A 187 -3.17 1.05 -5.75
N ILE A 188 -2.69 0.71 -4.55
CA ILE A 188 -3.23 1.15 -3.26
C ILE A 188 -2.11 1.33 -2.23
N LEU A 189 -2.18 2.40 -1.45
CA LEU A 189 -1.32 2.68 -0.30
C LEU A 189 -2.10 2.44 0.99
N PHE A 190 -1.51 1.70 1.91
CA PHE A 190 -1.91 1.60 3.30
C PHE A 190 -0.86 2.29 4.17
N ARG A 191 -1.28 3.19 5.06
CA ARG A 191 -0.36 3.94 5.91
C ARG A 191 -0.28 3.38 7.33
N ALA A 192 0.93 3.34 7.87
CA ALA A 192 1.22 2.90 9.24
C ALA A 192 0.95 3.99 10.30
N ARG A 193 0.48 5.18 9.92
CA ARG A 193 0.31 6.32 10.86
C ARG A 193 -0.79 6.12 11.90
N ASN A 194 -1.86 5.42 11.54
CA ASN A 194 -2.96 5.05 12.45
C ASN A 194 -3.02 3.53 12.56
N VAL A 195 -2.02 2.93 13.23
CA VAL A 195 -1.88 1.46 13.33
C VAL A 195 -3.14 0.81 13.88
N ALA A 196 -3.76 1.37 14.93
CA ALA A 196 -4.95 0.78 15.53
C ALA A 196 -6.17 0.78 14.57
N GLY A 197 -6.44 1.91 13.91
CA GLY A 197 -7.51 2.00 12.92
C GLY A 197 -7.26 1.14 11.69
N MET A 198 -6.01 1.11 11.22
CA MET A 198 -5.58 0.29 10.09
C MET A 198 -5.68 -1.20 10.40
N LYS A 199 -5.23 -1.63 11.58
CA LYS A 199 -5.37 -3.01 12.06
C LYS A 199 -6.83 -3.44 12.04
N ARG A 200 -7.72 -2.64 12.63
CA ARG A 200 -9.15 -2.96 12.64
C ARG A 200 -9.75 -3.03 11.24
N PHE A 201 -9.30 -2.16 10.32
CA PHE A 201 -9.70 -2.23 8.92
C PHE A 201 -9.24 -3.53 8.26
N LEU A 202 -7.97 -3.91 8.46
CA LEU A 202 -7.36 -5.10 7.87
C LEU A 202 -7.89 -6.40 8.50
N ASP A 203 -8.25 -6.42 9.77
CA ASP A 203 -8.92 -7.57 10.42
C ASP A 203 -10.24 -7.89 9.69
N VAL A 204 -11.10 -6.88 9.47
CA VAL A 204 -12.36 -7.05 8.73
C VAL A 204 -12.10 -7.46 7.28
N MET A 205 -11.09 -6.87 6.64
CA MET A 205 -10.73 -7.21 5.27
C MET A 205 -10.20 -8.65 5.15
N ALA A 206 -9.42 -9.12 6.14
CA ALA A 206 -8.88 -10.47 6.20
C ALA A 206 -10.00 -11.52 6.28
N ASP A 207 -11.00 -11.28 7.13
CA ASP A 207 -12.19 -12.15 7.23
C ASP A 207 -12.96 -12.20 5.91
N LEU A 208 -13.08 -11.05 5.24
CA LEU A 208 -13.80 -10.93 3.97
C LEU A 208 -13.06 -11.56 2.79
N VAL A 209 -11.72 -11.53 2.76
CA VAL A 209 -10.97 -12.12 1.63
C VAL A 209 -10.99 -13.64 1.65
N VAL A 210 -11.13 -14.26 2.82
CA VAL A 210 -11.39 -15.70 2.92
C VAL A 210 -12.73 -16.06 2.26
N GLN A 211 -13.76 -15.23 2.47
CA GLN A 211 -15.12 -15.46 1.96
C GLN A 211 -15.23 -15.13 0.46
N ASN A 212 -14.72 -13.97 0.06
CA ASN A 212 -14.88 -13.45 -1.31
C ASN A 212 -13.86 -14.00 -2.28
N LYS A 213 -12.71 -14.51 -1.79
CA LYS A 213 -11.60 -15.01 -2.61
C LYS A 213 -11.09 -13.95 -3.61
N ASP A 214 -11.17 -12.68 -3.24
CA ASP A 214 -10.77 -11.51 -4.04
C ASP A 214 -10.53 -10.33 -3.10
N ASP A 215 -9.32 -9.79 -3.12
CA ASP A 215 -8.91 -8.71 -2.21
C ASP A 215 -9.53 -7.35 -2.61
N GLN A 216 -9.84 -7.12 -3.88
CA GLN A 216 -10.52 -5.91 -4.37
C GLN A 216 -11.99 -5.89 -3.98
N ILE A 217 -12.69 -7.03 -4.02
CA ILE A 217 -14.04 -7.14 -3.44
C ILE A 217 -13.95 -6.88 -1.93
N SER A 218 -12.97 -7.49 -1.27
CA SER A 218 -12.87 -7.48 0.20
C SER A 218 -12.53 -6.11 0.77
N VAL A 219 -11.61 -5.34 0.17
CA VAL A 219 -11.29 -3.98 0.61
C VAL A 219 -12.51 -3.06 0.54
N ASN A 220 -13.31 -3.19 -0.52
CA ASN A 220 -14.52 -2.37 -0.71
C ASN A 220 -15.65 -2.80 0.23
N ARG A 221 -15.81 -4.11 0.46
CA ARG A 221 -16.77 -4.64 1.43
C ARG A 221 -16.38 -4.25 2.86
N ALA A 222 -15.09 -4.27 3.21
CA ALA A 222 -14.58 -3.84 4.52
C ALA A 222 -14.89 -2.36 4.77
N ALA A 223 -14.56 -1.48 3.80
CA ALA A 223 -14.89 -0.06 3.89
C ALA A 223 -16.40 0.18 4.08
N LYS A 224 -17.25 -0.54 3.33
CA LYS A 224 -18.71 -0.48 3.48
C LYS A 224 -19.18 -0.95 4.85
N GLN A 225 -18.71 -2.10 5.31
CA GLN A 225 -19.08 -2.72 6.59
C GLN A 225 -18.68 -1.85 7.79
N LEU A 226 -17.55 -1.14 7.67
CA LEU A 226 -17.08 -0.21 8.68
C LEU A 226 -17.77 1.17 8.62
N GLY A 227 -18.66 1.38 7.64
CA GLY A 227 -19.49 2.59 7.57
C GLY A 227 -18.78 3.78 6.92
N ILE A 228 -18.02 3.56 5.84
CA ILE A 228 -17.46 4.65 5.05
C ILE A 228 -18.55 5.61 4.57
N VAL A 229 -18.30 6.91 4.74
CA VAL A 229 -19.13 7.99 4.23
C VAL A 229 -18.30 8.85 3.28
N TRP A 230 -18.73 8.92 2.02
CA TRP A 230 -18.08 9.74 0.99
C TRP A 230 -18.52 11.21 1.10
N ASP A 231 -17.57 12.13 0.98
CA ASP A 231 -17.82 13.56 0.85
C ASP A 231 -18.57 13.82 -0.46
N LYS A 232 -19.78 14.38 -0.34
CA LYS A 232 -20.67 14.69 -1.47
C LYS A 232 -20.07 15.68 -2.46
N ASN A 233 -19.09 16.47 -2.04
CA ASN A 233 -18.39 17.44 -2.88
C ASN A 233 -17.10 16.88 -3.48
N SER A 234 -16.71 15.66 -3.12
CA SER A 234 -15.54 15.00 -3.70
C SER A 234 -15.87 14.35 -5.04
N ASP A 235 -14.86 14.17 -5.89
CA ASP A 235 -15.07 13.56 -7.19
C ASP A 235 -15.17 12.04 -7.02
N MET A 236 -16.36 11.47 -7.18
CA MET A 236 -16.56 10.02 -7.07
C MET A 236 -16.79 9.33 -8.42
N ARG A 237 -16.69 10.06 -9.54
CA ARG A 237 -16.80 9.49 -10.88
C ARG A 237 -15.65 8.53 -11.16
N TYR A 238 -15.88 7.53 -12.01
CA TYR A 238 -14.85 6.58 -12.41
C TYR A 238 -13.99 7.16 -13.55
N GLU A 239 -14.44 7.01 -14.80
CA GLU A 239 -13.58 7.30 -15.97
C GLU A 239 -13.22 8.79 -16.06
N GLU A 240 -14.20 9.67 -15.87
CA GLU A 240 -14.10 11.13 -16.05
C GLU A 240 -13.45 11.86 -14.87
N SER A 241 -13.01 11.14 -13.84
CA SER A 241 -12.50 11.80 -12.65
C SER A 241 -11.19 12.52 -12.89
N THR A 242 -11.18 13.79 -12.50
CA THR A 242 -10.01 14.69 -12.47
C THR A 242 -9.64 15.12 -11.06
N GLY A 243 -10.53 14.92 -10.08
CA GLY A 243 -10.32 15.24 -8.67
C GLY A 243 -10.20 14.00 -7.78
N TYR A 244 -9.95 14.26 -6.51
CA TYR A 244 -9.90 13.24 -5.47
C TYR A 244 -11.30 12.88 -4.97
N GLY A 245 -11.53 11.59 -4.73
CA GLY A 245 -12.65 11.10 -3.93
C GLY A 245 -12.22 11.04 -2.46
N ARG A 246 -13.09 11.45 -1.53
CA ARG A 246 -12.75 11.51 -0.10
C ARG A 246 -13.80 10.80 0.73
N GLY A 247 -13.39 9.80 1.50
CA GLY A 247 -14.23 9.02 2.39
C GLY A 247 -13.71 9.08 3.83
N ILE A 248 -14.62 8.99 4.79
CA ILE A 248 -14.30 8.92 6.21
C ILE A 248 -14.99 7.70 6.81
N ILE A 249 -14.26 6.96 7.64
CA ILE A 249 -14.80 5.91 8.49
C ILE A 249 -14.74 6.39 9.94
N ALA A 250 -15.91 6.63 10.53
CA ALA A 250 -16.02 7.07 11.92
C ALA A 250 -15.71 5.91 12.88
N GLY A 251 -15.10 6.20 14.04
CA GLY A 251 -14.90 5.21 15.10
C GLY A 251 -13.79 4.17 14.86
N LEU A 252 -12.97 4.36 13.81
CA LEU A 252 -11.66 3.71 13.66
C LEU A 252 -10.50 4.57 14.23
N GLY A 253 -10.84 5.72 14.83
CA GLY A 253 -9.93 6.45 15.71
C GLY A 253 -9.55 5.56 16.89
N THR A 254 -8.31 5.68 17.36
CA THR A 254 -7.71 4.83 18.40
C THR A 254 -8.69 4.59 19.54
N SER A 255 -9.18 3.35 19.67
CA SER A 255 -9.96 2.95 20.84
C SER A 255 -9.07 3.16 22.05
N ASN A 256 -9.33 4.20 22.82
CA ASN A 256 -8.83 4.28 24.18
C ASN A 256 -9.30 2.99 24.84
N ASN A 257 -8.35 2.10 25.10
CA ASN A 257 -8.57 0.87 25.84
C ASN A 257 -8.79 1.24 27.31
N SER A 258 -9.71 2.17 27.58
CA SER A 258 -10.34 2.31 28.87
C SER A 258 -11.25 1.11 29.00
N THR A 259 -10.65 -0.02 29.37
CA THR A 259 -11.30 -0.96 30.26
C THR A 259 -11.85 -0.15 31.42
N SER A 260 -13.07 0.33 31.29
CA SER A 260 -13.95 0.66 32.39
C SER A 260 -14.32 -0.67 33.07
N GLY A 261 -13.31 -1.32 33.64
CA GLY A 261 -13.51 -2.14 34.81
C GLY A 261 -14.10 -1.22 35.86
N GLY A 262 -15.38 -1.43 36.16
CA GLY A 262 -16.05 -0.72 37.22
C GLY A 262 -15.30 -0.92 38.54
N GLY A 263 -15.22 0.17 39.31
CA GLY A 263 -14.79 0.16 40.71
C GLY A 263 -13.33 0.56 40.91
N GLY A 264 -13.08 1.82 41.29
CA GLY A 264 -11.75 2.25 41.69
C GLY A 264 -11.64 3.75 41.90
N ASP A 265 -12.13 4.20 43.05
CA ASP A 265 -11.80 5.39 43.82
C ASP A 265 -11.01 6.54 43.16
N LEU A 266 -11.59 7.72 43.31
CA LEU A 266 -10.92 9.02 43.25
C LEU A 266 -9.72 9.03 44.21
N PHE A 267 -8.53 8.69 43.73
CA PHE A 267 -7.29 8.87 44.49
C PHE A 267 -6.95 10.36 44.61
N ILE A 268 -7.36 10.99 45.72
CA ILE A 268 -6.81 12.26 46.19
C ILE A 268 -5.54 11.93 46.98
N GLY A 269 -4.40 11.88 46.29
CA GLY A 269 -3.11 11.90 46.96
C GLY A 269 -2.80 13.31 47.46
N GLN A 270 -3.05 13.58 48.74
CA GLN A 270 -2.51 14.78 49.41
C GLN A 270 -1.01 14.57 49.69
N THR A 271 -0.16 14.90 48.73
CA THR A 271 1.23 15.27 49.04
C THR A 271 1.24 16.77 49.35
N GLY A 272 1.87 17.16 50.46
CA GLY A 272 1.84 18.51 51.02
C GLY A 272 2.39 19.66 50.15
N HIS A 273 2.63 19.47 48.86
CA HIS A 273 2.99 20.50 47.89
C HIS A 273 2.15 20.32 46.61
N GLY A 274 1.12 21.15 46.43
CA GLY A 274 0.46 21.45 45.16
C GLY A 274 -0.29 20.31 44.45
N VAL A 275 -1.62 20.30 44.55
CA VAL A 275 -2.48 19.47 43.69
C VAL A 275 -2.45 20.02 42.26
N VAL A 276 -1.73 19.36 41.35
CA VAL A 276 -1.83 19.63 39.91
C VAL A 276 -2.98 18.80 39.35
N VAL A 277 -4.15 19.42 39.20
CA VAL A 277 -5.26 18.83 38.43
C VAL A 277 -4.86 18.88 36.96
N GLY A 278 -4.25 17.80 36.46
CA GLY A 278 -4.00 17.63 35.05
C GLY A 278 -5.32 17.51 34.31
N ARG A 279 -5.78 18.60 33.68
CA ARG A 279 -6.87 18.55 32.69
C ARG A 279 -6.40 17.64 31.56
N GLY A 280 -6.83 16.38 31.56
CA GLY A 280 -6.67 15.49 30.43
C GLY A 280 -7.36 16.13 29.23
N THR A 281 -6.58 16.72 28.32
CA THR A 281 -7.09 17.18 27.04
C THR A 281 -7.55 15.94 26.31
N ARG A 282 -8.87 15.82 26.15
CA ARG A 282 -9.50 14.76 25.36
C ARG A 282 -8.98 14.92 23.94
N GLU A 283 -7.98 14.12 23.57
CA GLU A 283 -7.41 14.14 22.24
C GLU A 283 -8.55 13.74 21.29
N VAL A 284 -8.95 14.69 20.45
CA VAL A 284 -10.03 14.45 19.49
C VAL A 284 -9.48 13.49 18.46
N GLU A 285 -9.93 12.24 18.52
CA GLU A 285 -9.50 11.17 17.63
C GLU A 285 -9.60 11.63 16.17
N ALA A 286 -8.47 11.53 15.45
CA ALA A 286 -8.45 11.84 14.03
C ALA A 286 -9.32 10.79 13.27
N PRO A 287 -10.21 11.22 12.36
CA PRO A 287 -11.03 10.30 11.59
C PRO A 287 -10.15 9.46 10.65
N PHE A 288 -10.50 8.18 10.47
CA PHE A 288 -9.85 7.30 9.49
C PHE A 288 -10.28 7.70 8.08
N ARG A 289 -9.32 8.03 7.23
CA ARG A 289 -9.55 8.65 5.92
C ARG A 289 -9.24 7.68 4.78
N VAL A 290 -10.11 7.67 3.79
CA VAL A 290 -9.92 6.93 2.53
C VAL A 290 -9.91 7.93 1.39
N THR A 291 -8.89 7.87 0.54
CA THR A 291 -8.76 8.75 -0.62
C THR A 291 -8.73 7.95 -1.92
N LEU A 292 -9.52 8.38 -2.91
CA LEU A 292 -9.45 7.88 -4.28
C LEU A 292 -8.67 8.88 -5.15
N LEU A 293 -7.68 8.37 -5.87
CA LEU A 293 -6.84 9.14 -6.79
C LEU A 293 -7.61 9.49 -8.08
N PRO A 294 -7.31 10.61 -8.74
CA PRO A 294 -7.99 11.00 -9.98
C PRO A 294 -7.68 10.02 -11.11
N HIS A 295 -8.72 9.48 -11.77
CA HIS A 295 -8.55 8.49 -12.85
C HIS A 295 -7.82 9.09 -14.07
N SER A 296 -7.87 10.40 -14.27
CA SER A 296 -7.09 11.11 -15.29
C SER A 296 -5.58 10.91 -15.13
N ALA A 297 -5.08 10.76 -13.90
CA ALA A 297 -3.67 10.53 -13.62
C ALA A 297 -3.36 9.07 -13.23
N TYR A 298 -4.33 8.35 -12.68
CA TYR A 298 -4.23 6.96 -12.24
C TYR A 298 -5.22 6.10 -13.01
N THR A 299 -4.92 5.85 -14.28
CA THR A 299 -5.88 5.32 -15.27
C THR A 299 -5.89 3.81 -15.32
N ARG A 300 -7.07 3.25 -15.57
CA ARG A 300 -7.25 1.82 -15.89
C ARG A 300 -7.69 1.58 -17.34
N LEU A 301 -8.01 2.64 -18.08
CA LEU A 301 -8.60 2.55 -19.42
C LEU A 301 -7.61 3.04 -20.48
N CYS A 302 -6.52 2.30 -20.61
CA CYS A 302 -5.39 2.68 -21.46
C CYS A 302 -5.69 2.58 -22.97
N GLY A 303 -6.72 1.83 -23.37
CA GLY A 303 -7.19 1.81 -24.76
C GLY A 303 -8.04 3.02 -25.17
N ARG A 304 -8.53 3.80 -24.20
CA ARG A 304 -9.42 4.96 -24.44
C ARG A 304 -8.71 6.30 -24.29
N ARG A 305 -7.48 6.31 -23.79
CA ARG A 305 -6.72 7.54 -23.49
C ARG A 305 -5.28 7.39 -23.93
N THR A 306 -4.75 8.45 -24.52
CA THR A 306 -3.32 8.56 -24.76
C THR A 306 -2.61 8.66 -23.41
N LEU A 307 -1.70 7.73 -23.15
CA LEU A 307 -0.85 7.76 -21.97
C LEU A 307 0.32 8.72 -22.24
N SER A 308 0.60 9.59 -21.27
CA SER A 308 1.72 10.52 -21.33
C SER A 308 2.36 10.62 -19.95
N ASN A 309 3.68 10.73 -19.89
CA ASN A 309 4.41 10.97 -18.65
C ASN A 309 4.10 12.34 -18.00
N GLN A 310 3.48 13.26 -18.74
CA GLN A 310 3.08 14.57 -18.23
C GLN A 310 1.75 14.52 -17.46
N THR A 311 0.84 13.62 -17.83
CA THR A 311 -0.53 13.58 -17.31
C THR A 311 -0.85 12.30 -16.57
N THR A 312 -0.24 11.18 -16.95
CA THR A 312 -0.41 9.88 -16.32
C THR A 312 0.72 9.65 -15.33
N VAL A 313 0.37 9.34 -14.08
CA VAL A 313 1.30 8.95 -13.02
C VAL A 313 1.41 7.44 -12.96
N VAL A 314 0.27 6.74 -12.87
CA VAL A 314 0.22 5.28 -12.91
C VAL A 314 -0.82 4.82 -13.93
N ALA A 315 -0.46 3.83 -14.74
CA ALA A 315 -1.39 3.12 -15.62
C ALA A 315 -1.50 1.66 -15.19
N HIS A 316 -2.67 1.23 -14.74
CA HIS A 316 -2.98 -0.17 -14.43
C HIS A 316 -4.09 -0.64 -15.37
N CYS A 317 -3.69 -0.96 -16.60
CA CYS A 317 -4.58 -1.12 -17.73
C CYS A 317 -5.43 -2.38 -17.60
N TYR A 318 -6.75 -2.24 -17.77
CA TYR A 318 -7.64 -3.39 -17.80
C TYR A 318 -7.49 -4.15 -19.12
N PHE A 319 -7.12 -5.43 -19.03
CA PHE A 319 -7.11 -6.37 -20.14
C PHE A 319 -8.12 -7.49 -19.89
N PRO A 320 -9.07 -7.74 -20.81
CA PRO A 320 -9.95 -8.90 -20.71
C PRO A 320 -9.18 -10.23 -20.67
N GLN A 321 -8.10 -10.30 -21.44
CA GLN A 321 -7.15 -11.42 -21.42
C GLN A 321 -6.04 -11.11 -20.41
N LYS A 322 -5.94 -11.92 -19.35
CA LYS A 322 -4.94 -11.75 -18.28
C LYS A 322 -3.57 -12.36 -18.64
N GLU A 323 -3.37 -12.80 -19.88
CA GLU A 323 -2.13 -13.41 -20.34
C GLU A 323 -1.01 -12.39 -20.45
N ALA A 324 0.18 -12.75 -19.98
CA ALA A 324 1.33 -11.85 -19.98
C ALA A 324 1.73 -11.41 -21.40
N GLY A 325 1.73 -12.32 -22.38
CA GLY A 325 2.10 -12.01 -23.76
C GLY A 325 1.23 -10.91 -24.40
N VAL A 326 -0.07 -10.87 -24.07
CA VAL A 326 -1.00 -9.83 -24.52
C VAL A 326 -0.61 -8.47 -23.91
N LYS A 327 -0.31 -8.44 -22.61
CA LYS A 327 0.11 -7.22 -21.90
C LYS A 327 1.44 -6.69 -22.43
N THR A 328 2.44 -7.56 -22.60
CA THR A 328 3.75 -7.20 -23.17
C THR A 328 3.61 -6.62 -24.57
N SER A 329 2.84 -7.28 -25.45
CA SER A 329 2.60 -6.82 -26.82
C SER A 329 1.95 -5.44 -26.84
N TRP A 330 0.99 -5.21 -25.95
CA TRP A 330 0.35 -3.91 -25.80
C TRP A 330 1.32 -2.83 -25.30
N MET A 331 2.14 -3.12 -24.27
CA MET A 331 3.12 -2.17 -23.73
C MET A 331 4.16 -1.77 -24.79
N LYS A 332 4.65 -2.74 -25.58
CA LYS A 332 5.54 -2.49 -26.72
C LYS A 332 4.88 -1.57 -27.76
N LYS A 333 3.65 -1.87 -28.17
CA LYS A 333 2.88 -1.05 -29.12
C LYS A 333 2.61 0.37 -28.60
N ALA A 334 2.40 0.52 -27.29
CA ALA A 334 2.17 1.81 -26.64
C ALA A 334 3.47 2.61 -26.38
N ASN A 335 4.64 2.09 -26.77
CA ASN A 335 5.95 2.67 -26.46
C ASN A 335 6.19 2.86 -24.94
N LEU A 336 5.69 1.92 -24.13
CA LEU A 336 5.85 1.87 -22.68
C LEU A 336 6.73 0.71 -22.22
N TRP A 337 7.45 0.09 -23.16
CA TRP A 337 8.38 -0.99 -22.91
C TRP A 337 9.81 -0.45 -22.80
N SER A 338 10.42 -0.64 -21.64
CA SER A 338 11.76 -0.15 -21.26
C SER A 338 12.78 -1.26 -21.06
N VAL A 339 12.36 -2.53 -21.17
CA VAL A 339 13.28 -3.67 -21.14
C VAL A 339 13.86 -3.82 -22.54
N GLN A 340 15.19 -3.81 -22.66
CA GLN A 340 15.84 -4.19 -23.91
C GLN A 340 15.56 -5.67 -24.17
N ASP A 341 15.28 -6.05 -25.41
CA ASP A 341 15.25 -7.46 -25.75
C ASP A 341 16.65 -8.02 -25.45
N ASP A 342 16.74 -9.03 -24.59
CA ASP A 342 18.03 -9.64 -24.25
C ASP A 342 18.63 -10.21 -25.55
N PRO A 343 19.92 -9.94 -25.85
CA PRO A 343 20.55 -10.31 -27.12
C PRO A 343 20.67 -11.82 -27.35
#